data_AF-A0A1C5DIN4-F1
#
_entry.id   AF-A0A1C5DIN4-F1
#
_cell.length_a   1.000
_cell.length_b   1.000
_cell.length_c   1.000
_cell.angle_alpha   90.00
_cell.angle_beta   90.00
_cell.angle_gamma   90.00
#
_symmetry.space_group_name_H-M   'P 1'
#
loop_
_entity.id
_entity.type
_entity.pdbx_description
1 polymer ?
#
loop_
_entity_poly.entity_id
_entity_poly.type
_entity_poly.pdbx_seq_one_letter_code
_entity_poly.pdbx_strand_id
1 'polypeptide(L)'
;MRSLYYDSPQLRFYWEKIEGLKFRRKLGVRHYGNLDGVTDESPVCVEIKQRVNRVTQKRRITLPYCVARQLCNDRVMVGHSAKESAFIQEVLELVVRLDPQPTAITGYQREALAATGTFTSAPPLRRTGSRSRRTSP
;
A
#
# COMPACT_ATOMS: atom_id res chain seq x y z
N MET A 1 2.14 -6.29 -10.93
CA MET A 1 2.07 -5.68 -9.58
C MET A 1 0.63 -5.59 -9.13
N ARG A 2 0.32 -5.95 -7.88
CA ARG A 2 -1.06 -6.01 -7.34
C ARG A 2 -1.16 -5.28 -6.00
N SER A 3 -2.19 -4.47 -5.81
CA SER A 3 -2.46 -3.76 -4.56
C SER A 3 -3.87 -4.10 -4.10
N LEU A 4 -4.01 -4.54 -2.85
CA LEU A 4 -5.27 -4.69 -2.15
C LEU A 4 -5.46 -3.45 -1.26
N TYR A 5 -6.61 -2.80 -1.36
CA TYR A 5 -6.98 -1.65 -0.54
C TYR A 5 -8.03 -2.05 0.49
N TYR A 6 -7.86 -1.50 1.68
CA TYR A 6 -8.74 -1.69 2.81
C TYR A 6 -9.57 -0.42 3.00
N ASP A 7 -10.86 -0.56 3.30
CA ASP A 7 -11.76 0.53 3.66
C ASP A 7 -12.76 0.06 4.72
N SER A 8 -13.30 0.99 5.52
CA SER A 8 -14.30 0.64 6.53
C SER A 8 -15.59 0.13 5.88
N PRO A 9 -16.48 -0.56 6.61
CA PRO A 9 -17.76 -1.02 6.07
C PRO A 9 -18.60 0.14 5.50
N GLN A 10 -18.48 1.33 6.07
CA GLN A 10 -19.13 2.57 5.61
C GLN A 10 -18.33 3.32 4.53
N LEU A 11 -17.28 2.71 3.97
CA LEU A 11 -16.42 3.27 2.92
C LEU A 11 -15.82 4.64 3.27
N ARG A 12 -15.34 4.78 4.51
CA ARG A 12 -14.85 6.07 5.02
C ARG A 12 -13.75 6.65 4.14
N PHE A 13 -12.73 5.88 3.74
CA PHE A 13 -11.62 6.42 2.94
C PHE A 13 -12.02 6.78 1.50
N TYR A 14 -13.08 6.16 0.99
CA TYR A 14 -13.72 6.56 -0.25
C TYR A 14 -14.36 7.95 -0.10
N TRP A 15 -15.24 8.14 0.88
CA TRP A 15 -15.94 9.41 1.09
C TRP A 15 -14.98 10.56 1.42
N GLU A 16 -14.01 10.35 2.32
CA GLU A 16 -12.99 11.36 2.65
C GLU A 16 -12.19 11.82 1.42
N LYS A 17 -12.01 10.93 0.42
CA LYS A 17 -11.38 11.29 -0.85
C LYS A 17 -12.31 12.13 -1.73
N ILE A 18 -13.57 11.72 -1.87
CA ILE A 18 -14.57 12.40 -2.71
C ILE A 18 -14.85 13.80 -2.17
N GLU A 19 -14.98 13.94 -0.85
CA GLU A 19 -15.19 15.21 -0.15
C GLU A 19 -13.94 16.09 -0.08
N GLY A 20 -12.79 15.56 -0.52
CA GLY A 20 -11.55 16.34 -0.60
C GLY A 20 -10.95 16.70 0.75
N LEU A 21 -11.23 15.94 1.81
CA LEU A 21 -10.77 16.27 3.17
C LEU A 21 -9.24 16.47 3.21
N LYS A 22 -8.83 17.52 3.92
CA LYS A 22 -7.42 17.91 4.09
C LYS A 22 -6.66 16.89 4.94
N PHE A 23 -7.36 16.17 5.81
CA PHE A 23 -6.84 15.02 6.53
C PHE A 23 -7.56 13.77 6.05
N ARG A 24 -6.81 12.84 5.44
CA ARG A 24 -7.35 11.56 4.99
C ARG A 24 -6.26 10.51 4.89
N ARG A 25 -6.63 9.24 5.01
CA ARG A 25 -5.69 8.11 4.92
C ARG A 25 -6.21 7.02 4.00
N LYS A 26 -5.31 6.15 3.54
CA LYS A 26 -5.61 4.90 2.83
C LYS A 26 -4.65 3.84 3.32
N LEU A 27 -5.18 2.67 3.66
CA LEU A 27 -4.42 1.46 3.96
C LEU A 27 -4.40 0.55 2.73
N GLY A 28 -3.27 -0.06 2.43
CA GLY A 28 -3.20 -1.08 1.39
C GLY A 28 -2.05 -2.06 1.58
N VAL A 29 -2.24 -3.27 1.05
CA VAL A 29 -1.23 -4.34 0.98
C VAL A 29 -0.82 -4.51 -0.47
N ARG A 30 0.47 -4.42 -0.77
CA ARG A 30 0.98 -4.37 -2.13
C ARG A 30 2.01 -5.46 -2.39
N HIS A 31 1.74 -6.30 -3.37
CA HIS A 31 2.69 -7.28 -3.89
C HIS A 31 3.44 -6.75 -5.11
N TYR A 32 4.76 -6.89 -5.09
CA TYR A 32 5.65 -6.59 -6.20
C TYR A 32 6.21 -7.90 -6.75
N GLY A 33 6.13 -8.10 -8.07
CA GLY A 33 6.62 -9.33 -8.71
C GLY A 33 5.56 -10.02 -9.55
N ASN A 34 5.79 -11.30 -9.81
CA ASN A 34 4.86 -12.15 -10.55
C ASN A 34 3.51 -12.19 -9.83
N LEU A 35 2.42 -12.15 -10.60
CA LEU A 35 1.07 -12.20 -10.08
C LEU A 35 0.59 -13.63 -9.84
N ASP A 36 1.30 -14.59 -10.41
CA ASP A 36 1.06 -16.02 -10.26
C ASP A 36 1.77 -16.54 -9.01
N GLY A 37 1.04 -17.28 -8.17
CA GLY A 37 1.63 -17.99 -7.03
C GLY A 37 1.99 -17.14 -5.81
N VAL A 38 1.18 -16.13 -5.45
CA VAL A 38 1.34 -15.46 -4.15
C VAL A 38 1.04 -16.46 -3.04
N THR A 39 2.07 -16.84 -2.30
CA THR A 39 2.02 -17.74 -1.14
C THR A 39 2.01 -16.95 0.16
N ASP A 40 1.82 -17.65 1.29
CA ASP A 40 1.86 -17.06 2.63
C ASP A 40 3.20 -16.43 2.99
N GLU A 41 4.30 -16.97 2.46
CA GLU A 41 5.65 -16.43 2.66
C GLU A 41 6.02 -15.32 1.66
N SER A 42 5.14 -15.04 0.70
CA SER A 42 5.44 -14.04 -0.32
C SER A 42 5.57 -12.63 0.31
N PRO A 43 6.63 -11.88 0.00
CA PRO A 43 6.85 -10.57 0.60
C PRO A 43 5.86 -9.54 0.04
N VAL A 44 5.11 -8.89 0.92
CA VAL A 44 4.17 -7.82 0.60
C VAL A 44 4.50 -6.56 1.38
N CYS A 45 4.18 -5.40 0.80
CA CYS A 45 4.29 -4.13 1.51
C CYS A 45 2.94 -3.74 2.12
N VAL A 46 2.88 -3.60 3.44
CA VAL A 46 1.76 -2.91 4.12
C VAL A 46 2.06 -1.41 4.05
N GLU A 47 1.18 -0.63 3.44
CA GLU A 47 1.38 0.79 3.15
C GLU A 47 0.25 1.66 3.71
N ILE A 48 0.62 2.76 4.39
CA ILE A 48 -0.31 3.86 4.71
C ILE A 48 0.05 5.05 3.82
N LYS A 49 -0.93 5.53 3.06
CA LYS A 49 -0.87 6.83 2.37
C LYS A 49 -1.73 7.82 3.12
N GLN A 50 -1.12 8.86 3.65
CA GLN A 50 -1.80 9.88 4.44
C GLN A 50 -1.62 11.24 3.79
N ARG A 51 -2.69 12.03 3.72
CA ARG A 51 -2.63 13.44 3.38
C ARG A 51 -2.94 14.28 4.60
N VAL A 52 -2.10 15.28 4.85
CA VAL A 52 -2.29 16.32 5.84
C VAL A 52 -2.11 17.66 5.13
N ASN A 53 -3.21 18.40 4.99
CA ASN A 53 -3.28 19.61 4.19
C ASN A 53 -2.81 19.39 2.74
N ARG A 54 -1.68 19.99 2.37
CA ARG A 54 -1.07 19.87 1.05
C ARG A 54 -0.06 18.73 0.96
N VAL A 55 0.39 18.18 2.09
CA VAL A 55 1.45 17.18 2.14
C VAL A 55 0.86 15.79 2.10
N THR A 56 1.39 14.93 1.22
CA THR A 56 1.07 13.51 1.19
C THR A 56 2.30 12.71 1.63
N GLN A 57 2.15 11.90 2.66
CA GLN A 57 3.17 11.00 3.17
C GLN A 57 2.80 9.56 2.78
N LYS A 58 3.81 8.79 2.39
CA LYS A 58 3.68 7.36 2.13
C LYS A 58 4.68 6.63 3.02
N ARG A 59 4.18 5.76 3.89
CA ARG A 59 4.97 4.93 4.80
C ARG A 59 4.61 3.47 4.59
N ARG A 60 5.58 2.57 4.75
CA ARG A 60 5.39 1.14 4.52
C ARG A 60 6.41 0.29 5.26
N ILE A 61 6.03 -0.96 5.50
CA ILE A 61 6.92 -2.06 5.91
C ILE A 61 6.72 -3.24 4.97
N THR A 62 7.72 -4.11 4.88
CA THR A 62 7.61 -5.37 4.13
C THR A 62 7.41 -6.51 5.13
N LEU A 63 6.38 -7.32 4.91
CA LEU A 63 6.05 -8.48 5.73
C LEU A 63 5.76 -9.69 4.83
N PRO A 64 5.93 -10.93 5.32
CA PRO A 64 5.29 -12.10 4.70
C PRO A 64 3.78 -11.89 4.62
N TYR A 65 3.14 -12.45 3.59
CA TYR A 65 1.70 -12.26 3.36
C TYR A 65 0.85 -12.80 4.52
N CYS A 66 1.21 -13.94 5.11
CA CYS A 66 0.54 -14.47 6.31
C CYS A 66 0.59 -13.48 7.48
N VAL A 67 1.75 -12.90 7.76
CA VAL A 67 1.94 -11.91 8.83
C VAL A 67 1.18 -10.61 8.55
N ALA A 68 1.15 -10.17 7.28
CA ALA A 68 0.36 -9.01 6.88
C ALA A 68 -1.15 -9.24 7.11
N ARG A 69 -1.65 -10.46 6.88
CA ARG A 69 -3.04 -10.84 7.18
C ARG A 69 -3.31 -10.84 8.69
N GLN A 70 -2.41 -11.40 9.50
CA GLN A 70 -2.53 -11.35 10.96
C GLN A 70 -2.64 -9.90 11.48
N LEU A 71 -1.80 -9.01 10.97
CA LEU A 71 -1.83 -7.60 11.35
C LEU A 71 -3.11 -6.89 10.89
N CYS A 72 -3.49 -7.04 9.61
CA CYS A 72 -4.56 -6.23 9.02
C CYS A 72 -5.97 -6.81 9.27
N ASN A 73 -6.12 -8.12 9.19
CA ASN A 73 -7.42 -8.80 9.27
C ASN A 73 -7.71 -9.27 10.69
N ASP A 74 -6.72 -9.86 11.35
CA ASP A 74 -6.90 -10.48 12.66
C ASP A 74 -6.58 -9.51 13.81
N ARG A 75 -6.05 -8.32 13.49
CA ARG A 75 -5.70 -7.25 14.44
C ARG A 75 -4.71 -7.73 15.50
N VAL A 76 -3.76 -8.56 15.07
CA VAL A 76 -2.73 -9.14 15.94
C VAL A 76 -1.47 -8.29 15.87
N MET A 77 -0.87 -8.03 17.04
CA MET A 77 0.48 -7.46 17.10
C MET A 77 1.49 -8.49 16.58
N VAL A 78 2.14 -8.17 15.47
CA VAL A 78 3.14 -9.05 14.84
C VAL A 78 4.54 -8.73 15.35
N GLY A 79 5.45 -9.72 15.29
CA GLY A 79 6.86 -9.51 15.66
C GLY A 79 7.53 -8.43 14.81
N HIS A 80 8.28 -7.53 15.45
CA HIS A 80 8.86 -6.37 14.79
C HIS A 80 10.10 -5.82 15.47
N SER A 81 10.92 -5.10 14.71
CA SER A 81 12.06 -4.35 15.27
C SER A 81 11.62 -3.04 15.93
N ALA A 82 12.46 -2.47 16.80
CA ALA A 82 12.18 -1.18 17.43
C ALA A 82 11.90 -0.04 16.42
N LYS A 83 12.50 -0.10 15.22
CA LYS A 83 12.28 0.89 14.15
C LYS A 83 10.92 0.77 13.49
N GLU A 84 10.33 -0.42 13.47
CA GLU A 84 9.04 -0.71 12.84
C GLU A 84 7.86 -0.54 13.79
N SER A 85 8.13 -0.57 15.10
CA SER A 85 7.11 -0.55 16.17
C SER A 85 6.08 0.56 15.98
N ALA A 86 6.53 1.80 15.76
CA ALA A 86 5.64 2.94 15.58
C ALA A 86 4.69 2.77 14.37
N PHE A 87 5.18 2.19 13.27
CA PHE A 87 4.34 1.99 12.08
C PHE A 87 3.34 0.84 12.27
N ILE A 88 3.76 -0.25 12.93
CA ILE A 88 2.88 -1.39 13.19
C ILE A 88 1.78 -1.01 14.19
N GLN A 89 2.13 -0.29 15.24
CA GLN A 89 1.15 0.26 16.19
C GLN A 89 0.15 1.18 15.49
N GLU A 90 0.60 2.04 14.57
CA GLU A 90 -0.31 2.88 13.79
C GLU A 90 -1.24 2.07 12.88
N VAL A 91 -0.73 1.03 12.21
CA VAL A 91 -1.58 0.13 11.43
C VAL A 91 -2.62 -0.52 12.34
N LEU A 92 -2.19 -1.03 13.50
CA LEU A 92 -3.07 -1.69 14.46
C LEU A 92 -4.16 -0.76 15.00
N GLU A 93 -3.80 0.46 15.41
CA GLU A 93 -4.75 1.50 15.83
C GLU A 93 -5.77 1.79 14.72
N LEU A 94 -5.29 1.91 13.47
CA LEU A 94 -6.15 2.18 12.32
C LEU A 94 -7.13 1.03 12.07
N VAL A 95 -6.67 -0.23 12.10
CA VAL A 95 -7.54 -1.38 11.84
C VAL A 95 -8.51 -1.68 12.98
N VAL A 96 -8.11 -1.44 14.23
CA VAL A 96 -9.00 -1.58 15.40
C VAL A 96 -10.06 -0.49 15.40
N ARG A 97 -9.69 0.76 15.13
CA ARG A 97 -10.63 1.89 15.21
C ARG A 97 -11.64 1.92 14.05
N LEU A 98 -11.22 1.53 12.85
CA LEU A 98 -12.01 1.72 11.63
C LEU A 98 -12.58 0.42 11.04
N ASP A 99 -12.17 -0.72 11.59
CA ASP A 99 -12.56 -2.04 11.11
C ASP A 99 -12.47 -2.22 9.59
N PRO A 100 -11.39 -1.76 8.92
CA PRO A 100 -11.35 -1.73 7.49
C PRO A 100 -11.18 -3.14 6.93
N GLN A 101 -11.96 -3.45 5.91
CA GLN A 101 -11.99 -4.76 5.25
C GLN A 101 -11.35 -4.67 3.86
N PRO A 102 -10.81 -5.78 3.32
CA PRO A 102 -10.41 -5.86 1.91
C PRO A 102 -11.55 -5.40 0.97
N THR A 103 -11.43 -4.23 0.33
CA THR A 103 -12.52 -3.62 -0.46
C THR A 103 -12.25 -3.61 -1.95
N ALA A 104 -11.00 -3.37 -2.36
CA ALA A 104 -10.68 -3.22 -3.78
C ALA A 104 -9.30 -3.74 -4.13
N ILE A 105 -9.17 -4.42 -5.26
CA ILE A 105 -7.89 -4.88 -5.81
C ILE A 105 -7.57 -4.12 -7.09
N THR A 106 -6.33 -3.65 -7.22
CA THR A 106 -5.82 -3.12 -8.48
C THR A 106 -4.58 -3.89 -8.93
N GLY A 107 -4.62 -4.41 -10.15
CA GLY A 107 -3.51 -5.10 -10.80
C GLY A 107 -3.09 -4.39 -12.08
N TYR A 108 -1.79 -4.17 -12.27
CA TYR A 108 -1.25 -3.67 -13.53
C TYR A 108 0.22 -4.09 -13.72
N GLN A 109 0.64 -4.11 -14.98
CA GLN A 109 2.05 -4.28 -15.35
C GLN A 109 2.68 -2.88 -15.46
N ARG A 110 3.79 -2.66 -14.74
CA ARG A 110 4.50 -1.37 -14.73
C ARG A 110 5.86 -1.53 -15.38
N GLU A 111 6.10 -0.72 -16.41
CA GLU A 111 7.41 -0.59 -17.04
C GLU A 111 8.03 0.72 -16.54
N ALA A 112 9.25 0.62 -15.99
CA ALA A 112 10.02 1.77 -15.56
C ALA A 112 11.14 1.99 -16.57
N LEU A 113 11.05 3.09 -17.33
CA LEU A 113 12.12 3.52 -18.22
C LEU A 113 12.95 4.57 -17.48
N ALA A 114 14.22 4.26 -17.25
CA ALA A 114 15.20 5.20 -16.73
C ALA A 114 16.21 5.49 -17.85
N ALA A 115 16.33 6.76 -18.25
CA ALA A 115 17.36 7.16 -19.20
C ALA A 115 18.69 7.25 -18.45
N THR A 116 19.64 6.39 -18.79
CA THR A 116 21.03 6.47 -18.28
C THR A 116 21.82 7.42 -19.17
N GLY A 117 21.52 8.72 -19.09
CA GLY A 117 22.30 9.74 -19.79
C GLY A 117 23.55 10.08 -18.97
N THR A 118 24.74 9.84 -19.51
CA THR A 118 26.00 10.35 -18.96
C THR A 118 26.13 11.84 -19.26
N PHE A 119 25.45 12.71 -18.49
CA PHE A 119 25.77 14.12 -18.45
C PHE A 119 25.61 14.69 -17.03
N THR A 120 26.62 15.48 -16.66
CA THR A 120 26.87 16.23 -15.44
C THR A 120 25.64 16.70 -14.64
N SER A 121 25.66 16.38 -13.34
CA SER A 121 24.95 17.01 -12.20
C SER A 121 23.42 17.20 -12.21
N ALA A 122 22.64 16.48 -13.03
CA ALA A 122 21.18 16.46 -12.90
C ALA A 122 20.63 15.07 -12.48
N PRO A 123 19.66 14.97 -11.55
CA PRO A 123 19.02 13.71 -11.24
C PRO A 123 18.25 13.16 -12.46
N PRO A 124 18.27 11.83 -12.69
CA PRO A 124 17.71 11.24 -13.90
C PRO A 124 16.18 11.41 -13.96
N LEU A 125 15.68 11.81 -15.12
CA LEU A 125 14.24 11.88 -15.40
C LEU A 125 13.63 10.47 -15.33
N ARG A 126 12.76 10.22 -14.36
CA ARG A 126 12.03 8.96 -14.22
C ARG A 126 10.63 9.08 -14.80
N ARG A 127 10.33 8.29 -15.83
CA ARG A 127 8.97 8.09 -16.36
C ARG A 127 8.47 6.69 -15.99
N THR A 128 7.21 6.60 -15.59
CA THR A 128 6.56 5.32 -15.32
C THR A 128 5.29 5.21 -16.17
N GLY A 129 5.24 4.20 -17.04
CA GLY A 129 4.03 3.81 -17.76
C GLY A 129 3.35 2.62 -17.06
N SER A 130 2.02 2.59 -17.07
CA SER A 130 1.24 1.44 -16.59
C SER A 130 0.32 0.94 -17.70
N ARG A 131 0.42 -0.34 -18.06
CA ARG A 131 -0.56 -1.02 -18.91
C ARG A 131 -1.48 -1.86 -18.01
N SER A 132 -2.78 -1.60 -18.04
CA SER A 132 -3.74 -2.47 -17.36
C SER A 132 -4.03 -3.68 -18.26
N ARG A 133 -3.68 -4.88 -17.81
CA ARG A 133 -4.32 -6.10 -18.33
C ARG A 133 -5.58 -6.32 -17.51
N ARG A 134 -6.74 -6.20 -18.16
CA ARG A 134 -8.02 -6.62 -17.60
C ARG A 134 -8.22 -8.05 -18.09
N THR A 135 -8.09 -9.03 -17.19
CA THR A 135 -8.41 -10.43 -17.49
C THR A 135 -9.19 -10.99 -16.31
N SER A 136 -10.50 -11.11 -16.51
CA SER A 136 -11.44 -12.03 -15.86
C SER A 136 -12.48 -12.37 -16.94
N PRO A 137 -13.10 -13.56 -16.95
CA PRO A 137 -13.44 -14.41 -15.80
C PRO A 137 -12.30 -15.26 -15.28
#